data_AF-A0A931CNJ3-F1
#
_entry.id   AF-A0A931CNJ3-F1
#
_cell.length_a   1.000
_cell.length_b   1.000
_cell.length_c   1.000
_cell.angle_alpha   90.00
_cell.angle_beta   90.00
_cell.angle_gamma   90.00
#
_symmetry.space_group_name_H-M   'P 1'
#
loop_
_entity.id
_entity.type
_entity.pdbx_description
1 polymer ?
#
loop_
_entity_poly.entity_id
_entity_poly.type
_entity_poly.pdbx_seq_one_letter_code
_entity_poly.pdbx_strand_id
1 'polypeptide(L)'
;MDAATVLLILLLIIVVVVGAGVTTAGVLLYRGGRGVARRVAPVSRARRGALVYRTRSSDPQRRGLAVTRLQLQDSLAATNRSLSVAVDSRQQVGNLGYIVQTLNHAGSVLDRQLAVAEKDPDPAIQRLYAQTLGTQSGQVLHTCAGVRQALARTSQPMTAVDISTLTRRLDVEAKVLDNWAATYTRLGNP
;
A
#
# COMPACT_ATOMS: atom_id res chain seq x y z
N MET A 1 -9.55 -17.72 13.86
CA MET A 1 -8.57 -17.92 12.77
C MET A 1 -7.30 -17.21 13.18
N ASP A 2 -6.25 -17.96 13.43
CA ASP A 2 -5.02 -17.42 13.98
C ASP A 2 -4.35 -16.48 12.96
N ALA A 3 -3.73 -15.39 13.45
CA ALA A 3 -3.10 -14.40 12.59
C ALA A 3 -2.04 -15.01 11.66
N ALA A 4 -1.41 -16.11 12.10
CA ALA A 4 -0.48 -16.91 11.30
C ALA A 4 -1.16 -17.56 10.08
N THR A 5 -2.39 -18.05 10.22
CA THR A 5 -3.13 -18.70 9.13
C THR A 5 -3.54 -17.67 8.07
N VAL A 6 -3.93 -16.46 8.48
CA VAL A 6 -4.27 -15.36 7.55
C VAL A 6 -3.05 -14.90 6.76
N LEU A 7 -1.90 -14.79 7.42
CA LEU A 7 -0.63 -14.42 6.78
C LEU A 7 -0.15 -15.50 5.80
N LEU A 8 -0.33 -16.77 6.14
CA LEU A 8 0.02 -17.90 5.29
C LEU A 8 -0.87 -17.99 4.04
N ILE A 9 -2.18 -17.76 4.18
CA ILE A 9 -3.11 -17.70 3.05
C ILE A 9 -2.79 -16.52 2.13
N LEU A 10 -2.45 -15.36 2.70
CA LEU A 10 -2.05 -14.18 1.91
C LEU A 10 -0.75 -14.41 1.14
N LEU A 11 0.26 -15.03 1.79
CA LEU A 11 1.53 -15.40 1.15
C LEU A 11 1.31 -16.40 0.00
N LEU A 12 0.47 -17.41 0.22
CA LEU A 12 0.16 -18.43 -0.79
C LEU A 12 -0.50 -17.81 -2.03
N ILE A 13 -1.45 -16.89 -1.83
CA ILE A 13 -2.11 -16.17 -2.92
C ILE A 13 -1.09 -15.33 -3.71
N ILE A 14 -0.17 -14.66 -3.03
CA ILE A 14 0.90 -13.89 -3.69
C ILE A 14 1.78 -14.80 -4.55
N VAL A 15 2.20 -15.95 -4.02
CA VAL A 15 3.05 -16.92 -4.75
C VAL A 15 2.35 -17.46 -5.99
N VAL A 16 1.06 -17.80 -5.90
CA VAL A 16 0.28 -18.31 -7.04
C VAL A 16 0.11 -17.24 -8.13
N VAL A 17 -0.13 -15.99 -7.73
CA VAL A 17 -0.29 -14.86 -8.67
C VAL A 17 1.04 -14.53 -9.36
N VAL A 18 2.16 -14.56 -8.63
CA VAL A 18 3.49 -14.34 -9.21
C VAL A 18 3.88 -15.50 -10.13
N GLY A 19 3.64 -16.76 -9.73
CA GLY A 19 3.93 -17.94 -10.54
C GLY A 19 3.15 -17.98 -11.86
N ALA A 20 1.87 -17.63 -11.83
CA ALA A 20 1.04 -17.52 -13.04
C ALA A 20 1.40 -16.29 -13.92
N GLY A 21 1.93 -15.23 -13.31
CA GLY A 21 2.43 -14.06 -14.02
C GLY A 21 3.76 -14.30 -14.73
N VAL A 22 4.63 -15.17 -14.19
CA VAL A 22 5.93 -15.48 -14.81
C VAL A 22 5.78 -16.31 -16.09
N THR A 23 4.80 -17.22 -16.16
CA THR A 23 4.56 -18.04 -17.37
C THR A 23 3.96 -17.24 -18.53
N THR A 24 3.18 -16.18 -18.24
CA THR A 24 2.63 -15.27 -19.26
C THR A 24 3.57 -14.11 -19.60
N ALA A 25 4.39 -13.63 -18.66
CA ALA A 25 5.38 -12.58 -18.91
C ALA A 25 6.63 -13.08 -19.65
N GLY A 26 6.98 -14.37 -19.51
CA GLY A 26 8.13 -14.97 -20.20
C GLY A 26 8.03 -14.91 -21.73
N VAL A 27 6.82 -14.96 -22.28
CA VAL A 27 6.58 -14.93 -23.73
C VAL A 27 6.65 -13.50 -24.31
N LEU A 28 6.39 -12.46 -23.51
CA LEU A 28 6.40 -11.07 -23.96
C LEU A 28 7.75 -10.36 -23.73
N LEU A 29 8.55 -10.82 -22.76
CA LEU A 29 9.86 -10.24 -22.47
C LEU A 29 10.93 -10.55 -23.53
N TYR A 30 10.69 -11.47 -24.46
CA TYR A 30 11.64 -11.77 -25.54
C TYR A 30 11.69 -10.69 -26.65
N ARG A 31 10.77 -9.70 -26.68
CA ARG A 31 10.73 -8.66 -27.73
C ARG A 31 10.63 -7.21 -27.27
N GLY A 32 11.10 -6.87 -26.07
CA GLY A 32 11.17 -5.45 -25.74
C GLY A 32 11.69 -5.08 -24.37
N GLY A 33 12.97 -4.70 -24.32
CA GLY A 33 13.36 -3.49 -23.61
C GLY A 33 13.48 -3.58 -22.10
N ARG A 34 14.70 -3.94 -21.67
CA ARG A 34 15.34 -3.52 -20.42
C ARG A 34 15.08 -2.03 -20.10
N GLY A 35 14.82 -1.73 -18.82
CA GLY A 35 14.70 -0.38 -18.26
C GLY A 35 13.25 -0.08 -17.90
N VAL A 36 12.87 0.28 -16.68
CA VAL A 36 13.39 1.43 -15.94
C VAL A 36 13.07 1.21 -14.46
N ALA A 37 14.11 1.01 -13.64
CA ALA A 37 14.13 1.54 -12.29
C ALA A 37 14.31 3.05 -12.43
N ARG A 38 13.33 3.86 -12.03
CA ARG A 38 13.48 5.25 -11.55
C ARG A 38 12.10 5.90 -11.36
N ARG A 39 11.88 6.35 -10.13
CA ARG A 39 11.11 7.53 -9.72
C ARG A 39 9.62 7.54 -10.11
N VAL A 40 8.79 7.36 -9.09
CA VAL A 40 7.38 7.77 -9.10
C VAL A 40 7.35 9.31 -9.15
N ALA A 41 7.47 9.86 -10.35
CA ALA A 41 7.19 11.28 -10.59
C ALA A 41 5.67 11.52 -10.46
N PRO A 42 5.23 12.69 -9.98
CA PRO A 42 3.82 13.01 -9.87
C PRO A 42 3.21 13.08 -11.28
N VAL A 43 2.49 12.04 -11.68
CA VAL A 43 1.89 11.93 -13.01
C VAL A 43 0.85 13.04 -13.19
N SER A 44 1.10 13.80 -14.25
CA SER A 44 0.48 15.06 -14.65
C SER A 44 -1.05 14.98 -14.79
N ARG A 45 -1.71 16.07 -14.35
CA ARG A 45 -3.16 16.31 -14.46
C ARG A 45 -3.71 16.15 -15.88
N ALA A 46 -2.87 16.24 -16.91
CA ALA A 46 -3.24 16.09 -18.32
C ALA A 46 -3.74 14.67 -18.69
N ARG A 47 -3.22 13.60 -18.06
CA ARG A 47 -3.74 12.23 -18.30
C ARG A 47 -5.11 11.98 -17.67
N ARG A 48 -5.43 12.69 -16.58
CA ARG A 48 -6.75 12.60 -15.93
C ARG A 48 -7.85 13.16 -16.83
N GLY A 49 -7.58 14.23 -17.58
CA GLY A 49 -8.55 14.81 -18.53
C GLY A 49 -8.98 13.84 -19.63
N ALA A 50 -8.03 13.06 -20.18
CA ALA A 50 -8.33 12.07 -21.22
C ALA A 50 -9.13 10.87 -20.70
N LEU A 51 -8.86 10.41 -19.46
CA LEU A 51 -9.66 9.36 -18.83
C LEU A 51 -11.07 9.84 -18.47
N VAL A 52 -11.22 11.05 -17.91
CA VAL A 52 -12.53 11.65 -17.62
C VAL A 52 -13.36 11.83 -18.89
N TYR A 53 -12.75 12.25 -20.00
CA TYR A 53 -13.44 12.34 -21.30
C TYR A 53 -13.85 10.97 -21.84
N ARG A 54 -13.05 9.91 -21.66
CA ARG A 54 -13.42 8.53 -22.04
C ARG A 54 -14.51 7.91 -21.17
N THR A 55 -14.68 8.35 -19.91
CA THR A 55 -15.83 7.93 -19.10
C THR A 55 -17.18 8.43 -19.64
N ARG A 56 -17.16 9.36 -20.61
CA ARG A 56 -18.35 9.78 -21.39
C ARG A 56 -18.57 8.98 -22.68
N SER A 57 -17.74 7.98 -22.99
CA SER A 57 -17.94 7.15 -24.18
C SER A 57 -19.20 6.28 -24.08
N SER A 58 -19.83 6.00 -25.22
CA SER A 58 -21.14 5.32 -25.34
C SER A 58 -21.11 3.82 -25.02
N ASP A 59 -19.93 3.24 -24.77
CA ASP A 59 -19.79 1.82 -24.45
C ASP A 59 -19.67 1.62 -22.92
N PRO A 60 -20.71 1.05 -22.28
CA PRO A 60 -20.74 0.89 -20.83
C PRO A 60 -19.62 -0.02 -20.30
N GLN A 61 -19.11 -0.96 -21.11
CA GLN A 61 -18.08 -1.90 -20.67
C GLN A 61 -16.70 -1.24 -20.63
N ARG A 62 -16.33 -0.50 -21.68
CA ARG A 62 -15.10 0.31 -21.72
C ARG A 62 -15.08 1.38 -20.63
N ARG A 63 -16.23 1.98 -20.32
CA ARG A 63 -16.40 2.93 -19.22
C ARG A 63 -16.10 2.28 -17.86
N GLY A 64 -16.57 1.05 -17.62
CA GLY A 64 -16.32 0.33 -16.37
C GLY A 64 -14.83 0.15 -16.07
N LEU A 65 -14.07 -0.37 -17.04
CA LEU A 65 -12.62 -0.58 -16.90
C LEU A 65 -11.85 0.73 -16.66
N ALA A 66 -12.20 1.79 -17.40
CA ALA A 66 -11.57 3.11 -17.23
C ALA A 66 -11.86 3.71 -15.85
N VAL A 67 -13.07 3.53 -15.32
CA VAL A 67 -13.43 3.99 -13.97
C VAL A 67 -12.66 3.23 -12.89
N THR A 68 -12.59 1.89 -12.98
CA THR A 68 -11.81 1.08 -12.04
C THR A 68 -10.33 1.50 -12.02
N ARG A 69 -9.78 1.78 -13.20
CA ARG A 69 -8.40 2.25 -13.35
C ARG A 69 -8.17 3.60 -12.66
N LEU A 70 -9.08 4.56 -12.85
CA LEU A 70 -9.02 5.85 -12.16
C LEU A 70 -9.07 5.69 -10.64
N GLN A 71 -10.01 4.88 -10.13
CA GLN A 71 -10.16 4.64 -8.70
C GLN A 71 -8.88 4.03 -8.09
N LEU A 72 -8.26 3.08 -8.79
CA LEU A 72 -7.00 2.46 -8.36
C LEU A 72 -5.88 3.50 -8.25
N GLN A 73 -5.70 4.32 -9.28
CA GLN A 73 -4.69 5.38 -9.30
C GLN A 73 -4.92 6.41 -8.19
N ASP A 74 -6.15 6.86 -7.99
CA ASP A 74 -6.49 7.85 -6.97
C ASP A 74 -6.29 7.31 -5.55
N SER A 75 -6.67 6.04 -5.31
CA SER A 75 -6.48 5.40 -4.01
C SER A 75 -5.00 5.21 -3.67
N LEU A 76 -4.18 4.75 -4.62
CA LEU A 76 -2.73 4.63 -4.42
C LEU A 76 -2.08 6.01 -4.20
N ALA A 77 -2.48 7.02 -4.97
CA ALA A 77 -1.99 8.39 -4.78
C ALA A 77 -2.41 8.96 -3.41
N ALA A 78 -3.63 8.66 -2.94
CA ALA A 78 -4.07 9.03 -1.60
C ALA A 78 -3.25 8.33 -0.51
N THR A 79 -2.99 7.03 -0.66
CA THR A 79 -2.18 6.26 0.29
C THR A 79 -0.74 6.79 0.37
N ASN A 80 -0.12 7.09 -0.77
CA ASN A 80 1.23 7.68 -0.80
C ASN A 80 1.26 9.07 -0.13
N ARG A 81 0.22 9.89 -0.30
CA ARG A 81 0.08 11.18 0.41
C ARG A 81 -0.07 10.99 1.92
N SER A 82 -0.87 10.03 2.37
CA SER A 82 -1.00 9.73 3.79
C SER A 82 0.33 9.25 4.39
N LEU A 83 1.09 8.44 3.64
CA LEU A 83 2.41 8.00 4.07
C LEU A 83 3.40 9.17 4.16
N SER A 84 3.43 10.07 3.17
CA SER A 84 4.35 11.22 3.20
C SER A 84 4.08 12.12 4.41
N VAL A 85 2.80 12.40 4.70
CA VAL A 85 2.41 13.19 5.88
C VAL A 85 2.86 12.51 7.19
N ALA A 86 2.73 11.19 7.30
CA ALA A 86 3.17 10.45 8.49
C ALA A 86 4.70 10.50 8.67
N VAL A 87 5.46 10.36 7.57
CA VAL A 87 6.92 10.46 7.58
C VAL A 87 7.38 11.87 7.94
N ASP A 88 6.78 12.90 7.34
CA ASP A 88 7.11 14.31 7.60
C ASP A 88 6.83 14.68 9.07
N SER A 89 5.81 14.07 9.67
CA SER A 89 5.45 14.25 11.09
C SER A 89 6.34 13.46 12.06
N ARG A 90 7.41 12.82 11.58
CA ARG A 90 8.31 11.92 12.36
C ARG A 90 7.59 10.80 13.10
N GLN A 91 6.44 10.35 12.61
CA GLN A 91 5.72 9.22 13.21
C GLN A 91 6.48 7.92 12.91
N GLN A 92 6.49 6.99 13.87
CA GLN A 92 7.02 5.65 13.61
C GLN A 92 6.04 4.88 12.72
N VAL A 93 6.30 4.92 11.42
CA VAL A 93 5.47 4.25 10.41
C VAL A 93 5.75 2.74 10.34
N GLY A 94 6.86 2.27 10.94
CA GLY A 94 7.23 0.86 11.01
C GLY A 94 7.21 0.18 9.64
N ASN A 95 6.60 -1.00 9.56
CA ASN A 95 6.49 -1.79 8.32
C ASN A 95 5.47 -1.24 7.30
N LEU A 96 4.70 -0.18 7.64
CA LEU A 96 3.68 0.36 6.74
C LEU A 96 4.29 0.93 5.45
N GLY A 97 5.52 1.46 5.51
CA GLY A 97 6.22 1.94 4.31
C GLY A 97 6.45 0.84 3.27
N TYR A 98 6.92 -0.34 3.71
CA TYR A 98 7.13 -1.50 2.84
C TYR A 98 5.82 -2.05 2.28
N ILE A 99 4.76 -2.06 3.10
CA ILE A 99 3.42 -2.45 2.67
C ILE A 99 2.96 -1.51 1.54
N VAL A 100 3.08 -0.18 1.71
CA VAL A 100 2.73 0.79 0.67
C VAL A 100 3.55 0.60 -0.61
N GLN A 101 4.84 0.28 -0.50
CA GLN A 101 5.67 -0.04 -1.68
C GLN A 101 5.17 -1.29 -2.42
N THR A 102 4.81 -2.34 -1.69
CA THR A 102 4.24 -3.57 -2.26
C THR A 102 2.89 -3.29 -2.94
N LEU A 103 2.04 -2.48 -2.32
CA LEU A 103 0.77 -2.03 -2.92
C LEU A 103 0.99 -1.24 -4.20
N ASN A 104 1.97 -0.34 -4.24
CA ASN A 104 2.30 0.41 -5.45
C ASN A 104 2.76 -0.52 -6.58
N HIS A 105 3.56 -1.54 -6.26
CA HIS A 105 3.98 -2.53 -7.24
C HIS A 105 2.78 -3.31 -7.80
N ALA A 106 1.96 -3.90 -6.92
CA ALA A 106 0.76 -4.63 -7.29
C ALA A 106 -0.22 -3.77 -8.10
N GLY A 107 -0.42 -2.52 -7.67
CA GLY A 107 -1.25 -1.53 -8.36
C GLY A 107 -0.73 -1.20 -9.77
N SER A 108 0.58 -1.10 -9.96
CA SER A 108 1.16 -0.86 -11.29
C SER A 108 0.98 -2.03 -12.25
N VAL A 109 0.98 -3.26 -11.74
CA VAL A 109 0.72 -4.47 -12.53
C VAL A 109 -0.75 -4.51 -12.94
N LEU A 110 -1.68 -4.26 -12.01
CA LEU A 110 -3.10 -4.18 -12.29
C LEU A 110 -3.45 -3.05 -13.27
N ASP A 111 -2.83 -1.87 -13.14
CA ASP A 111 -3.03 -0.76 -14.09
C ASP A 111 -2.62 -1.13 -15.51
N ARG A 112 -1.50 -1.86 -15.67
CA ARG A 112 -1.07 -2.37 -16.98
C ARG A 112 -2.03 -3.40 -17.54
N GLN A 113 -2.51 -4.34 -16.72
CA GLN A 113 -3.48 -5.36 -17.13
C GLN A 113 -4.82 -4.72 -17.56
N LEU A 114 -5.32 -3.75 -16.80
CA LEU A 114 -6.52 -2.97 -17.16
C LEU A 114 -6.32 -2.19 -18.46
N ALA A 115 -5.12 -1.63 -18.69
CA ALA A 115 -4.81 -0.91 -19.93
C ALA A 115 -4.74 -1.82 -21.16
N VAL A 116 -4.38 -3.09 -20.98
CA VAL A 116 -4.44 -4.10 -22.05
C VAL A 116 -5.91 -4.47 -22.32
N ALA A 117 -6.68 -4.75 -21.27
CA ALA A 117 -8.10 -5.08 -21.39
C ALA A 117 -8.93 -3.97 -22.05
N GLU A 118 -8.62 -2.68 -21.81
CA GLU A 118 -9.28 -1.54 -22.46
C GLU A 118 -9.07 -1.53 -24.00
N LYS A 119 -7.98 -2.12 -24.49
CA LYS A 119 -7.62 -2.15 -25.91
C LYS A 119 -8.21 -3.33 -26.67
N ASP A 120 -8.74 -4.34 -25.98
CA ASP A 120 -9.31 -5.50 -26.64
C ASP A 120 -10.55 -5.13 -27.47
N PRO A 121 -10.68 -5.62 -28.71
CA PRO A 121 -11.82 -5.30 -29.58
C PRO A 121 -13.09 -6.09 -29.22
N ASP A 122 -12.98 -7.24 -28.55
CA ASP A 122 -14.09 -8.14 -28.23
C ASP A 122 -14.79 -7.77 -26.91
N PRO A 123 -16.09 -7.40 -26.93
CA PRO A 123 -16.83 -7.03 -25.72
C PRO A 123 -17.06 -8.19 -24.73
N ALA A 124 -17.06 -9.45 -25.19
CA ALA A 124 -17.22 -10.61 -24.31
C ALA A 124 -15.97 -10.80 -23.44
N ILE A 125 -14.80 -10.66 -24.06
CA ILE A 125 -13.49 -10.73 -23.39
C ILE A 125 -13.31 -9.56 -22.42
N GLN A 126 -13.72 -8.34 -22.81
CA GLN A 126 -13.71 -7.19 -21.91
C GLN A 126 -14.54 -7.40 -20.64
N ARG A 127 -15.71 -8.05 -20.74
CA ARG A 127 -16.54 -8.36 -19.57
C ARG A 127 -15.86 -9.34 -18.62
N LEU A 128 -15.22 -10.37 -19.15
CA LEU A 128 -14.47 -11.33 -18.34
C LEU A 128 -13.34 -10.62 -17.58
N TYR A 129 -12.55 -9.79 -18.27
CA TYR A 129 -11.49 -9.00 -17.64
C TYR A 129 -12.04 -8.01 -16.61
N ALA A 130 -13.16 -7.34 -16.90
CA ALA A 130 -13.78 -6.42 -15.96
C ALA A 130 -14.21 -7.11 -14.66
N GLN A 131 -14.68 -8.35 -14.74
CA GLN A 131 -15.05 -9.13 -13.56
C GLN A 131 -13.81 -9.57 -12.78
N THR A 132 -12.81 -10.17 -13.43
CA THR A 132 -11.62 -10.70 -12.73
C THR A 132 -10.74 -9.59 -12.17
N LEU A 133 -10.38 -8.61 -13.00
CA LEU A 133 -9.57 -7.46 -12.59
C LEU A 133 -10.35 -6.52 -11.66
N GLY A 134 -11.68 -6.48 -11.79
CA GLY A 134 -12.56 -5.76 -10.87
C GLY A 134 -12.47 -6.30 -9.44
N THR A 135 -12.53 -7.61 -9.23
CA THR A 135 -12.37 -8.20 -7.90
C THR A 135 -10.97 -7.94 -7.32
N GLN A 136 -9.92 -8.13 -8.12
CA GLN A 136 -8.54 -7.92 -7.67
C GLN A 136 -8.26 -6.45 -7.33
N SER A 137 -8.72 -5.51 -8.17
CA SER A 137 -8.61 -4.09 -7.89
C SER A 137 -9.40 -3.68 -6.64
N GLY A 138 -10.60 -4.24 -6.44
CA GLY A 138 -11.39 -4.04 -5.22
C GLY A 138 -10.65 -4.45 -3.94
N GLN A 139 -9.94 -5.58 -3.95
CA GLN A 139 -9.11 -6.00 -2.82
C GLN A 139 -7.97 -5.02 -2.55
N VAL A 140 -7.27 -4.55 -3.59
CA VAL A 140 -6.19 -3.55 -3.44
C VAL A 140 -6.74 -2.22 -2.92
N LEU A 141 -7.92 -1.79 -3.38
CA LEU A 141 -8.60 -0.59 -2.89
C LEU A 141 -8.95 -0.71 -1.40
N HIS A 142 -9.47 -1.87 -0.99
CA HIS A 142 -9.79 -2.14 0.41
C HIS A 142 -8.52 -2.11 1.29
N THR A 143 -7.44 -2.76 0.84
CA THR A 143 -6.16 -2.73 1.55
C THR A 143 -5.59 -1.31 1.63
N CYS A 144 -5.68 -0.50 0.56
CA CYS A 144 -5.30 0.92 0.59
C CYS A 144 -6.10 1.71 1.65
N ALA A 145 -7.40 1.46 1.78
CA ALA A 145 -8.23 2.11 2.80
C ALA A 145 -7.79 1.70 4.22
N GLY A 146 -7.52 0.42 4.44
CA GLY A 146 -7.01 -0.10 5.71
C GLY A 146 -5.66 0.52 6.10
N VAL A 147 -4.72 0.63 5.16
CA VAL A 147 -3.42 1.27 5.39
C VAL A 147 -3.59 2.76 5.75
N ARG A 148 -4.45 3.49 5.03
CA ARG A 148 -4.75 4.90 5.36
C ARG A 148 -5.37 5.05 6.76
N GLN A 149 -6.23 4.12 7.16
CA GLN A 149 -6.78 4.12 8.52
C GLN A 149 -5.71 3.82 9.58
N ALA A 150 -4.80 2.88 9.30
CA ALA A 150 -3.68 2.60 10.19
C ALA A 150 -2.76 3.81 10.35
N LEU A 151 -2.40 4.47 9.24
CA LEU A 151 -1.63 5.72 9.25
C LEU A 151 -2.36 6.86 9.99
N ALA A 152 -3.68 6.95 9.85
CA ALA A 152 -4.47 7.93 10.60
C ALA A 152 -4.42 7.67 12.11
N ARG A 153 -4.45 6.40 12.54
CA ARG A 153 -4.32 6.03 13.96
C ARG A 153 -2.93 6.34 14.52
N THR A 154 -1.86 6.13 13.75
CA THR A 154 -0.51 6.52 14.18
C THR A 154 -0.33 8.03 14.27
N SER A 155 -1.18 8.81 13.60
CA SER A 155 -1.16 10.26 13.63
C SER A 155 -1.98 10.91 14.75
N GLN A 156 -2.67 10.12 15.57
CA GLN A 156 -3.43 10.67 16.69
C GLN A 156 -2.47 11.24 17.75
N PRO A 157 -2.68 12.48 18.22
CA PRO A 157 -1.87 13.04 19.30
C PRO A 157 -2.01 12.19 20.56
N MET A 158 -0.89 11.90 21.24
CA MET A 158 -0.91 11.20 22.53
C MET A 158 -1.88 11.92 23.47
N THR A 159 -2.82 11.18 24.04
CA THR A 159 -3.79 11.76 24.97
C THR A 159 -3.09 12.11 26.29
N ALA A 160 -3.68 13.02 27.08
CA ALA A 160 -3.12 13.40 28.38
C ALA A 160 -2.95 12.19 29.34
N VAL A 161 -3.82 11.18 29.21
CA VAL A 161 -3.76 9.93 29.98
C VAL A 161 -2.53 9.10 29.58
N ASP A 162 -2.22 9.03 28.29
CA ASP A 162 -1.04 8.29 27.81
C ASP A 162 0.26 8.96 28.26
N ILE A 163 0.35 10.29 28.21
CA ILE A 163 1.52 11.04 28.66
C ILE A 163 1.77 10.84 30.15
N SER A 164 0.72 10.96 30.99
CA SER A 164 0.87 10.77 32.44
C SER A 164 1.32 9.35 32.81
N THR A 165 0.82 8.34 32.09
CA THR A 165 1.23 6.94 32.27
C THR A 165 2.68 6.70 31.88
N LEU A 166 3.13 7.29 30.76
CA LEU A 166 4.49 7.14 30.24
C LEU A 166 5.50 7.86 31.14
N THR A 167 5.17 9.07 31.59
CA THR A 167 5.97 9.81 32.58
C THR A 167 6.11 9.03 33.88
N ARG A 168 5.02 8.44 34.38
CA ARG A 168 5.06 7.63 35.61
C ARG A 168 5.97 6.41 35.46
N ARG A 169 5.95 5.75 34.31
CA ARG A 169 6.81 4.60 34.03
C ARG A 169 8.29 5.00 33.95
N LEU A 170 8.59 6.10 33.25
CA LEU A 170 9.96 6.62 33.15
C LEU A 170 10.50 7.06 34.52
N ASP A 171 9.67 7.67 35.37
CA ASP A 171 10.08 8.05 36.73
C ASP A 171 10.44 6.83 37.58
N VAL A 172 9.69 5.73 37.45
CA VAL A 172 10.01 4.47 38.13
C VAL A 172 11.31 3.86 37.58
N GLU A 173 11.47 3.80 36.25
CA GLU A 173 12.69 3.25 35.63
C GLU A 173 13.94 4.09 35.99
N ALA A 174 13.83 5.42 36.01
CA ALA A 174 14.89 6.31 36.44
C ALA A 174 15.26 6.10 37.92
N LYS A 175 14.27 5.99 38.82
CA LYS A 175 14.51 5.69 40.24
C LYS A 175 15.18 4.34 40.46
N VAL A 176 14.84 3.34 39.64
CA VAL A 176 15.51 2.03 39.67
C VAL A 176 16.97 2.19 39.27
N LEU A 177 17.26 2.91 38.18
CA LEU A 177 18.64 3.16 37.73
C LEU A 177 19.46 3.93 38.78
N ASP A 178 18.89 4.95 39.41
CA ASP A 178 19.54 5.72 40.49
C ASP A 178 19.85 4.83 41.71
N ASN A 179 18.91 3.98 42.11
CA ASN A 179 19.12 3.09 43.25
C ASN A 179 20.19 2.02 42.96
N TRP A 180 20.25 1.54 41.71
CA TRP A 180 21.31 0.64 41.27
C TRP A 180 22.67 1.35 41.28
N ALA A 181 22.76 2.56 40.73
CA ALA A 181 23.98 3.37 40.76
C ALA A 181 24.46 3.65 42.19
N ALA A 182 23.54 4.01 43.09
CA ALA A 182 23.85 4.24 44.50
C ALA A 182 24.37 2.96 45.19
N THR A 183 23.79 1.80 44.87
CA THR A 183 24.22 0.50 45.42
C THR A 183 25.65 0.17 45.00
N TYR A 184 26.00 0.34 43.72
CA TYR A 184 27.37 0.12 43.22
C TYR A 184 28.37 1.13 43.80
N THR A 185 27.98 2.40 43.95
CA THR A 185 28.85 3.43 44.52
C THR A 185 29.13 3.19 46.00
N ARG A 186 28.15 2.64 46.74
CA ARG A 186 28.28 2.29 48.16
C ARG A 186 29.10 1.02 48.40
N LEU A 187 29.16 0.11 47.43
CA LEU A 187 30.00 -1.09 47.45
C LEU A 187 31.46 -0.81 47.04
N GLY A 188 31.72 0.29 46.32
CA GLY A 188 33.05 0.68 45.84
C GLY A 188 33.87 1.58 46.78
N ASN A 189 33.27 2.10 47.86
CA ASN A 189 33.96 2.81 48.93
C ASN A 189 33.91 1.94 50.21
N PRO A 190 34.97 1.16 50.52
CA PRO A 190 35.07 0.47 51.80
C PRO A 190 35.22 1.43 52.99
#